data_AF-A0A0U2YNE5-F1
#
_entry.id   AF-A0A0U2YNE5-F1
#
_cell.length_a   1.000
_cell.length_b   1.000
_cell.length_c   1.000
_cell.angle_alpha   90.00
_cell.angle_beta   90.00
_cell.angle_gamma   90.00
#
_symmetry.space_group_name_H-M   'P 1'
#
loop_
_entity.id
_entity.type
_entity.pdbx_description
1 polymer ?
#
loop_
_entity_poly.entity_id
_entity_poly.type
_entity_poly.pdbx_seq_one_letter_code
_entity_poly.pdbx_strand_id
1 'polypeptide(L)'
;MKTIVNSSSENTIMNTKITTLFAIVALAGAVGCGEAVDINRVGPNVTKKDIFVGEWYYRSTIVDKQFANADDFIGFEGGMERIRWEVTEHELLALRSYERLPGTDPSNPGAQNILAVFPIVKHFDI
;
A
#
# COMPACT_ATOMS: atom_id res chain seq x y z
N MET A 1 52.23 41.97 -59.87
CA MET A 1 51.16 40.97 -59.97
C MET A 1 50.89 40.45 -58.55
N LYS A 2 49.75 40.81 -57.95
CA LYS A 2 49.46 40.62 -56.52
C LYS A 2 48.59 39.38 -56.38
N THR A 3 49.10 38.31 -55.75
CA THR A 3 48.37 37.06 -55.56
C THR A 3 47.36 37.21 -54.43
N ILE A 4 46.09 36.92 -54.74
CA ILE A 4 44.98 36.84 -53.80
C ILE A 4 45.15 35.54 -53.00
N VAL A 5 45.38 35.65 -51.69
CA VAL A 5 45.29 34.50 -50.78
C VAL A 5 43.83 34.37 -50.35
N ASN A 6 43.21 33.26 -50.71
CA ASN A 6 41.79 32.96 -50.52
C ASN A 6 41.53 32.52 -49.06
N SER A 7 40.62 33.20 -48.34
CA SER A 7 40.27 32.93 -46.94
C SER A 7 39.22 31.81 -46.78
N SER A 8 39.43 30.65 -47.41
CA SER A 8 38.42 29.59 -47.45
C SER A 8 38.51 28.54 -46.34
N SER A 9 39.49 28.61 -45.43
CA SER A 9 39.74 27.57 -44.41
C SER A 9 39.12 27.86 -43.03
N GLU A 10 38.76 29.10 -42.72
CA GLU A 10 38.26 29.48 -41.38
C GLU A 10 36.79 29.09 -41.15
N ASN A 11 35.96 29.10 -42.21
CA ASN A 11 34.52 28.82 -42.11
C ASN A 11 34.19 27.33 -41.84
N THR A 12 35.06 26.41 -42.27
CA THR A 12 34.85 24.96 -42.11
C THR A 12 35.11 24.50 -40.67
N ILE A 13 36.08 25.13 -40.00
CA ILE A 13 36.47 24.79 -38.61
C ILE A 13 35.39 25.26 -37.62
N MET A 14 34.77 26.42 -37.87
CA MET A 14 33.74 27.00 -37.01
C MET A 14 32.40 26.24 -37.07
N ASN A 15 31.98 25.79 -38.26
CA ASN A 15 30.78 24.95 -38.41
C ASN A 15 30.93 23.57 -37.77
N THR A 16 32.13 22.98 -37.82
CA THR A 16 32.39 21.68 -37.19
C THR A 16 32.24 21.73 -35.67
N LYS A 17 32.69 22.82 -35.03
CA LYS A 17 32.61 22.99 -33.56
C LYS A 17 31.16 23.15 -33.05
N ILE A 18 30.30 23.82 -33.83
CA ILE A 18 28.88 24.03 -33.48
C ILE A 18 28.11 22.71 -33.54
N THR A 19 28.38 21.87 -34.55
CA THR A 19 27.74 20.55 -34.69
C THR A 19 28.15 19.59 -33.57
N THR A 20 29.41 19.66 -33.10
CA THR A 20 29.86 18.82 -31.97
C THR A 20 29.21 19.22 -30.65
N LEU A 21 28.96 20.51 -30.44
CA LEU A 21 28.32 21.01 -29.20
C LEU A 21 26.85 20.57 -29.11
N PHE A 22 26.12 20.57 -30.24
CA PHE A 22 24.75 20.10 -30.31
C PHE A 22 24.61 18.59 -30.03
N ALA A 23 25.57 17.79 -30.47
CA ALA A 23 25.59 16.35 -30.22
C ALA A 23 25.78 16.00 -28.74
N ILE A 24 26.55 16.81 -27.99
CA ILE A 24 26.78 16.60 -26.55
C ILE A 24 25.53 16.97 -25.74
N VAL A 25 24.82 18.05 -26.11
CA VAL A 25 23.57 18.46 -25.46
C VAL A 25 22.46 17.44 -25.68
N ALA A 26 22.37 16.85 -26.89
CA ALA A 26 21.40 15.81 -27.19
C ALA A 26 21.63 14.52 -26.37
N LEU A 27 22.89 14.17 -26.09
CA LEU A 27 23.22 12.99 -25.29
C LEU A 27 22.97 13.22 -23.78
N ALA A 28 23.09 14.46 -23.30
CA ALA A 28 22.80 14.82 -21.92
C ALA A 28 21.28 14.83 -21.59
N GLY A 29 20.41 14.95 -22.59
CA GLY A 29 18.95 14.87 -22.39
C GLY A 29 18.42 13.45 -22.14
N ALA A 30 19.19 12.41 -22.46
CA ALA A 30 18.75 11.02 -22.36
C ALA A 30 18.89 10.40 -20.96
N VAL A 31 19.65 11.03 -20.05
CA VAL A 31 19.86 10.53 -18.67
C VAL A 31 18.77 10.98 -17.68
N GLY A 32 17.78 11.75 -18.13
CA GLY A 32 16.66 12.21 -17.30
C GLY A 32 15.47 11.24 -17.21
N CYS A 33 15.50 10.15 -17.98
CA CYS A 33 14.43 9.14 -17.97
C CYS A 33 14.72 8.08 -16.90
N GLY A 34 14.69 8.48 -15.63
CA GLY A 34 14.61 7.53 -14.53
C GLY A 34 13.14 7.11 -14.35
N GLU A 35 12.87 5.81 -14.26
CA GLU A 35 11.56 5.33 -13.83
C GLU A 35 11.19 6.02 -12.51
N ALA A 36 10.01 6.63 -12.47
CA ALA A 36 9.45 7.13 -11.23
C ALA A 36 9.18 5.91 -10.35
N VAL A 37 10.13 5.58 -9.47
CA VAL A 37 9.93 4.56 -8.44
C VAL A 37 8.76 5.02 -7.60
N ASP A 38 7.76 4.15 -7.42
CA ASP A 38 6.64 4.46 -6.56
C ASP A 38 7.15 4.56 -5.12
N ILE A 39 7.20 5.77 -4.60
CA ILE A 39 7.66 6.04 -3.24
C ILE A 39 6.42 5.97 -2.36
N ASN A 40 6.44 5.04 -1.41
CA ASN A 40 5.39 4.98 -0.41
C ASN A 40 5.42 6.26 0.46
N ARG A 41 4.37 7.08 0.33
CA ARG A 41 4.17 8.35 1.06
C ARG A 41 3.10 8.23 2.16
N VAL A 42 2.65 7.02 2.49
CA VAL A 42 1.65 6.84 3.54
C VAL A 42 2.22 7.24 4.91
N GLY A 43 1.38 7.88 5.72
CA GLY A 43 1.74 8.31 7.06
C GLY A 43 1.83 7.14 8.06
N PRO A 44 2.20 7.43 9.32
CA PRO A 44 2.09 6.46 10.40
C PRO A 44 0.64 6.04 10.64
N ASN A 45 0.43 4.92 11.34
CA ASN A 45 -0.89 4.33 11.61
C ASN A 45 -1.60 3.73 10.38
N VAL A 46 -0.82 3.15 9.47
CA VAL A 46 -1.34 2.24 8.43
C VAL A 46 -0.81 0.84 8.68
N THR A 47 -1.55 -0.16 8.20
CA THR A 47 -1.19 -1.56 8.36
C THR A 47 -1.30 -2.28 7.02
N LYS A 48 -0.32 -3.13 6.72
CA LYS A 48 -0.31 -3.92 5.48
C LYS A 48 -1.45 -4.93 5.51
N LYS A 49 -2.21 -5.05 4.42
CA LYS A 49 -3.35 -5.98 4.33
C LYS A 49 -2.94 -7.43 4.56
N ASP A 50 -1.70 -7.80 4.23
CA ASP A 50 -1.17 -9.15 4.37
C ASP A 50 -1.21 -9.68 5.81
N ILE A 51 -1.25 -8.81 6.82
CA ILE A 51 -1.40 -9.27 8.21
C ILE A 51 -2.75 -9.96 8.43
N PHE A 52 -3.79 -9.65 7.65
CA PHE A 52 -5.12 -10.19 7.87
C PHE A 52 -5.31 -11.57 7.25
N VAL A 53 -4.29 -12.09 6.56
CA VAL A 53 -4.31 -13.42 5.95
C VAL A 53 -4.18 -14.51 7.01
N GLY A 54 -4.84 -15.64 6.78
CA GLY A 54 -4.76 -16.82 7.64
C GLY A 54 -5.84 -16.87 8.71
N GLU A 55 -5.51 -17.50 9.84
CA GLU A 55 -6.41 -17.67 10.97
C GLU A 55 -5.82 -17.06 12.23
N TRP A 56 -6.70 -16.48 13.04
CA TRP A 56 -6.36 -15.71 14.21
C TRP A 56 -7.10 -16.24 15.43
N TYR A 57 -6.47 -16.10 16.59
CA TYR A 57 -7.15 -16.28 17.86
C TYR A 57 -7.62 -14.92 18.37
N TYR A 58 -8.91 -14.82 18.67
CA TYR A 58 -9.54 -13.59 19.12
C TYR A 58 -10.30 -13.84 20.43
N ARG A 59 -10.14 -12.92 21.37
CA ARG A 59 -10.88 -12.88 22.63
C ARG A 59 -11.20 -11.43 22.95
N SER A 60 -12.47 -11.15 23.26
CA SER A 60 -12.88 -9.82 23.74
C SER A 60 -12.67 -9.70 25.24
N THR A 61 -12.35 -8.49 25.70
CA THR A 61 -12.21 -8.17 27.12
C THR A 61 -12.85 -6.82 27.40
N ILE A 62 -13.60 -6.74 28.50
CA ILE A 62 -14.25 -5.50 28.93
C ILE A 62 -13.18 -4.58 29.54
N VAL A 63 -12.87 -3.48 28.85
CA VAL A 63 -11.89 -2.48 29.34
C VAL A 63 -12.53 -1.36 30.16
N ASP A 64 -13.84 -1.17 30.00
CA ASP A 64 -14.62 -0.16 30.72
C ASP A 64 -16.09 -0.60 30.80
N LYS A 65 -16.80 -0.14 31.82
CA LYS A 65 -18.23 -0.43 32.03
C LYS A 65 -18.93 0.71 32.74
N GLN A 66 -20.23 0.81 32.50
CA GLN A 66 -21.10 1.68 33.28
C GLN A 66 -21.13 1.21 34.73
N PHE A 67 -21.01 2.15 35.68
CA PHE A 67 -20.94 1.83 37.10
C PHE A 67 -22.15 1.03 37.61
N ALA A 68 -23.34 1.32 37.09
CA ALA A 68 -24.59 0.70 37.53
C ALA A 68 -24.83 -0.73 37.00
N ASN A 69 -24.08 -1.18 35.99
CA ASN A 69 -24.20 -2.55 35.50
C ASN A 69 -23.56 -3.50 36.51
N ALA A 70 -24.30 -4.46 37.06
CA ALA A 70 -23.80 -5.40 38.07
C ALA A 70 -23.30 -6.73 37.48
N ASP A 71 -23.63 -7.04 36.23
CA ASP A 71 -23.46 -8.37 35.64
C ASP A 71 -22.01 -8.63 35.19
N ASP A 72 -21.34 -7.61 34.66
CA ASP A 72 -19.99 -7.69 34.12
C ASP A 72 -18.96 -6.92 34.96
N PHE A 73 -17.66 -7.15 34.77
CA PHE A 73 -16.59 -6.36 35.42
C PHE A 73 -15.45 -6.03 34.45
N ILE A 74 -14.67 -4.99 34.75
CA ILE A 74 -13.47 -4.65 33.96
C ILE A 74 -12.48 -5.82 34.05
N GLY A 75 -12.06 -6.32 32.89
CA GLY A 75 -11.24 -7.52 32.75
C GLY A 75 -12.06 -8.80 32.56
N PHE A 76 -13.39 -8.75 32.57
CA PHE A 76 -14.19 -9.90 32.15
C PHE A 76 -13.93 -10.20 30.67
N GLU A 77 -13.68 -11.47 30.37
CA GLU A 77 -13.27 -11.92 29.03
C GLU A 77 -14.32 -12.85 28.40
N GLY A 78 -14.48 -12.72 27.09
CA GLY A 78 -15.23 -13.67 26.28
C GLY A 78 -14.50 -15.00 26.07
N GLY A 79 -15.17 -15.92 25.36
CA GLY A 79 -14.53 -17.14 24.87
C GLY A 79 -13.39 -16.82 23.88
N MET A 80 -12.38 -17.70 23.82
CA MET A 80 -11.38 -17.67 22.76
C MET A 80 -11.97 -18.29 21.49
N GLU A 81 -11.93 -17.54 20.40
CA GLU A 81 -12.50 -17.91 19.12
C GLU A 81 -11.40 -17.94 18.05
N ARG A 82 -11.54 -18.84 17.08
CA ARG A 82 -10.69 -18.86 15.89
C ARG A 82 -11.41 -18.14 14.75
N ILE A 83 -10.78 -17.10 14.21
CA ILE A 83 -11.37 -16.21 13.22
C ILE A 83 -10.55 -16.11 11.95
N ARG A 84 -11.21 -15.69 10.87
CA ARG A 84 -10.61 -15.15 9.65
C ARG A 84 -11.08 -13.72 9.46
N TRP A 85 -10.17 -12.86 9.04
CA TRP A 85 -10.51 -11.48 8.71
C TRP A 85 -11.06 -11.38 7.29
N GLU A 86 -12.13 -10.61 7.13
CA GLU A 86 -12.61 -10.15 5.84
C GLU A 86 -12.47 -8.64 5.76
N VAL A 87 -11.70 -8.17 4.77
CA VAL A 87 -11.45 -6.75 4.51
C VAL A 87 -12.44 -6.28 3.47
N THR A 88 -13.40 -5.46 3.87
CA THR A 88 -14.37 -4.82 2.97
C THR A 88 -13.95 -3.37 2.68
N GLU A 89 -14.80 -2.59 2.00
CA GLU A 89 -14.53 -1.17 1.69
C GLU A 89 -14.59 -0.25 2.92
N HIS A 90 -15.39 -0.61 3.92
CA HIS A 90 -15.66 0.25 5.09
C HIS A 90 -15.47 -0.47 6.42
N GLU A 91 -15.37 -1.79 6.41
CA GLU A 91 -15.37 -2.61 7.61
C GLU A 91 -14.33 -3.74 7.51
N LEU A 92 -13.64 -3.98 8.62
CA LEU A 92 -12.84 -5.16 8.87
C LEU A 92 -13.67 -6.10 9.73
N LEU A 93 -14.08 -7.22 9.16
CA LEU A 93 -14.96 -8.20 9.80
C LEU A 93 -14.13 -9.36 10.38
N ALA A 94 -14.37 -9.70 11.64
CA ALA A 94 -13.89 -10.94 12.25
C ALA A 94 -14.96 -12.03 12.10
N LEU A 95 -14.73 -12.97 11.19
CA LEU A 95 -15.63 -14.10 10.94
C LEU A 95 -15.10 -15.33 11.66
N ARG A 96 -15.97 -16.12 12.30
CA ARG A 96 -15.56 -17.42 12.83
C ARG A 96 -15.01 -18.29 11.68
N SER A 97 -13.92 -19.02 11.89
CA SER A 97 -13.31 -19.86 10.84
C SER A 97 -13.72 -21.34 10.90
N TYR A 98 -14.69 -21.67 11.74
CA TYR A 98 -15.21 -23.01 11.95
C TYR A 98 -16.73 -22.97 12.14
N GLU A 99 -17.38 -24.11 11.94
CA GLU A 99 -18.81 -24.23 12.13
C GLU A 99 -19.13 -24.15 13.62
N ARG A 100 -20.05 -23.26 14.00
CA ARG A 100 -20.46 -23.16 15.42
C ARG A 100 -21.08 -24.47 15.90
N LEU A 101 -21.89 -25.09 15.05
CA LEU A 101 -22.49 -26.41 15.25
C LEU A 101 -22.19 -27.26 14.01
N PRO A 102 -21.63 -28.47 14.17
CA PRO A 102 -21.30 -29.32 13.03
C PRO A 102 -22.53 -29.60 12.15
N GLY A 103 -22.38 -29.39 10.85
CA GLY A 103 -23.41 -29.67 9.83
C GLY A 103 -24.49 -28.60 9.68
N THR A 104 -24.35 -27.44 10.36
CA THR A 104 -25.31 -26.33 10.21
C THR A 104 -24.90 -25.26 9.21
N ASP A 105 -23.62 -25.20 8.83
CA ASP A 105 -23.13 -24.24 7.84
C ASP A 105 -23.01 -24.91 6.45
N PRO A 106 -23.78 -24.47 5.44
CA PRO A 106 -24.00 -25.25 4.22
C PRO A 106 -22.83 -25.31 3.23
N SER A 107 -21.70 -24.63 3.48
CA SER A 107 -20.53 -24.66 2.56
C SER A 107 -19.34 -23.78 3.00
N ASN A 108 -19.57 -22.72 3.77
CA ASN A 108 -18.52 -21.81 4.24
C ASN A 108 -18.59 -21.62 5.77
N PRO A 109 -17.89 -22.47 6.54
CA PRO A 109 -17.91 -22.44 8.00
C PRO A 109 -17.67 -21.04 8.57
N GLY A 110 -18.66 -20.49 9.28
CA GLY A 110 -18.57 -19.25 10.04
C GLY A 110 -18.61 -17.94 9.25
N ALA A 111 -18.81 -17.97 7.93
CA ALA A 111 -19.02 -16.77 7.12
C ALA A 111 -20.30 -15.99 7.48
N GLN A 112 -21.30 -16.69 8.03
CA GLN A 112 -22.53 -16.08 8.55
C GLN A 112 -22.36 -15.57 9.99
N ASN A 113 -21.18 -15.73 10.61
CA ASN A 113 -20.97 -15.54 12.03
C ASN A 113 -19.89 -14.50 12.32
N ILE A 114 -20.32 -13.24 12.29
CA ILE A 114 -19.50 -12.08 12.64
C ILE A 114 -19.35 -12.01 14.17
N LEU A 115 -18.11 -11.94 14.64
CA LEU A 115 -17.76 -11.82 16.06
C LEU A 115 -17.32 -10.41 16.44
N ALA A 116 -16.75 -9.66 15.49
CA ALA A 116 -16.36 -8.27 15.67
C ALA A 116 -16.35 -7.54 14.33
N VAL A 117 -16.59 -6.23 14.39
CA VAL A 117 -16.56 -5.32 13.25
C VAL A 117 -15.74 -4.11 13.65
N PHE A 118 -14.74 -3.77 12.85
CA PHE A 118 -13.94 -2.56 13.02
C PHE A 118 -14.11 -1.65 11.80
N PRO A 119 -14.34 -0.35 11.97
CA PRO A 119 -14.44 0.56 10.85
C PRO A 119 -13.07 0.76 10.18
N ILE A 120 -13.05 0.74 8.86
CA ILE A 120 -11.90 1.10 8.04
C ILE A 120 -12.04 2.57 7.66
N VAL A 121 -11.09 3.38 8.09
CA VAL A 121 -11.10 4.82 7.82
C VAL A 121 -10.73 5.11 6.36
N LYS A 122 -9.76 4.37 5.82
CA LYS A 122 -9.23 4.62 4.47
C LYS A 122 -8.43 3.43 3.95
N HIS A 123 -8.57 3.16 2.65
CA HIS A 123 -7.67 2.27 1.92
C HIS A 123 -6.57 3.05 1.20
N PHE A 124 -5.43 2.39 1.03
CA PHE A 124 -4.30 2.87 0.25
C PHE A 124 -3.94 1.79 -0.76
N ASP A 125 -3.70 2.22 -2.00
CA ASP A 125 -3.17 1.41 -3.07
C ASP A 125 -1.73 1.88 -3.30
N ILE A 126 -0.78 1.00 -3.01
CA ILE A 126 0.68 1.19 -3.07
C ILE A 126 1.34 -0.09 -3.58
#